data_AF-A0A7C0WVH4-F1
#
_entry.id   AF-A0A7C0WVH4-F1
#
_cell.length_a   1.000
_cell.length_b   1.000
_cell.length_c   1.000
_cell.angle_alpha   90.00
_cell.angle_beta   90.00
_cell.angle_gamma   90.00
#
_symmetry.space_group_name_H-M   'P 1'
#
loop_
_entity.id
_entity.type
_entity.pdbx_description
1 polymer ?
#
loop_
_entity_poly.entity_id
_entity_poly.type
_entity_poly.pdbx_seq_one_letter_code
_entity_poly.pdbx_strand_id
1 'polypeptide(L)'
;MKIEKFPEKIRNYLIPSPSGDYRYRCLGCGNEYGIDELLYVCPECKQVLLIEDRNWDRLKNIPGTLWRDIFDYRSMLTLSGLRGIYRFQELLGSILPLDSVIYLGEGHTPVVFANSVMCDWAGMPFCFKNDGQNPSASFKDRGMASAFSYLNYLVKKKGWKNVLAICASTGDTSAAAALYASYFTDSVRSAVLLPHGKVTPQQLGQPLGNGAYVIELPGVFDDCMKVVEYLSEKYPVALMNSKNAWRILGQESYSFEIAQQFDYDVGHLTVVVPIGNAGNITAVLSGFLKLYDLEIITELPTILGVQSEHANPVFLYYLEPNPQQREFHPVTVRPSVAQAAMIGNPVSMPRVVELVERYRETAGRSNAFQVVEVSEQEIMDSMMMANRNGHIACTQGGECLAGLKRAVNQKLVNTDGIAILDATAHALKFAVFQEKYFNDDFEPEYEITPKDELKNNPILLRLPDTVPVPSQGKKLPPDEFQRFVEHSAHEIARMLGLETTS
;
A
#
# COMPACT_ATOMS: atom_id res chain seq x y z
N MET A 1 -21.30 13.60 -11.39
CA MET A 1 -22.52 14.41 -11.22
C MET A 1 -22.10 15.88 -11.19
N LYS A 2 -22.86 16.76 -11.86
CA LYS A 2 -22.60 18.21 -11.83
C LYS A 2 -23.06 18.80 -10.49
N ILE A 3 -22.44 19.88 -10.03
CA ILE A 3 -22.63 20.43 -8.68
C ILE A 3 -24.06 20.90 -8.43
N GLU A 4 -24.73 21.38 -9.48
CA GLU A 4 -26.09 21.93 -9.40
C GLU A 4 -27.13 20.84 -9.12
N LYS A 5 -26.75 19.54 -9.25
CA LYS A 5 -27.62 18.40 -8.97
C LYS A 5 -27.60 17.96 -7.50
N PHE A 6 -26.66 18.46 -6.70
CA PHE A 6 -26.60 18.15 -5.28
C PHE A 6 -27.54 19.03 -4.45
N PRO A 7 -27.91 18.64 -3.22
CA PRO A 7 -28.70 19.48 -2.32
C PRO A 7 -28.05 20.84 -2.07
N GLU A 8 -28.83 21.93 -2.04
CA GLU A 8 -28.30 23.29 -1.90
C GLU A 8 -27.41 23.46 -0.67
N LYS A 9 -27.79 22.84 0.46
CA LYS A 9 -27.05 22.88 1.73
C LYS A 9 -25.59 22.42 1.64
N ILE A 10 -25.24 21.56 0.68
CA ILE A 10 -23.89 20.99 0.57
C ILE A 10 -23.04 21.65 -0.52
N ARG A 11 -23.66 22.32 -1.52
CA ARG A 11 -22.96 22.77 -2.74
C ARG A 11 -21.72 23.61 -2.45
N ASN A 12 -21.81 24.50 -1.46
CA ASN A 12 -20.72 25.41 -1.09
C ASN A 12 -19.52 24.71 -0.43
N TYR A 13 -19.68 23.45 0.00
CA TYR A 13 -18.63 22.65 0.61
C TYR A 13 -17.99 21.65 -0.39
N LEU A 14 -18.65 21.38 -1.52
CA LEU A 14 -18.18 20.35 -2.45
C LEU A 14 -16.90 20.72 -3.18
N ILE A 15 -16.72 21.99 -3.55
CA ILE A 15 -15.46 22.52 -4.08
C ILE A 15 -14.83 23.42 -3.02
N PRO A 16 -13.70 23.02 -2.41
CA PRO A 16 -13.00 23.87 -1.47
C PRO A 16 -12.09 24.85 -2.20
N SER A 17 -11.82 25.98 -1.55
CA SER A 17 -10.78 26.92 -1.95
C SER A 17 -9.47 26.61 -1.24
N PRO A 18 -8.31 26.92 -1.84
CA PRO A 18 -7.03 26.72 -1.19
C PRO A 18 -6.94 27.42 0.17
N SER A 19 -6.50 26.70 1.22
CA SER A 19 -6.40 27.21 2.59
C SER A 19 -5.38 26.42 3.43
N GLY A 20 -5.11 26.89 4.66
CA GLY A 20 -4.18 26.24 5.59
C GLY A 20 -2.81 26.91 5.68
N ASP A 21 -2.01 26.50 6.67
CA ASP A 21 -0.60 26.90 6.82
C ASP A 21 0.23 25.65 7.08
N TYR A 22 0.59 24.97 5.99
CA TYR A 22 1.30 23.70 6.02
C TYR A 22 2.79 23.94 6.31
N ARG A 23 3.33 23.22 7.28
CA ARG A 23 4.73 23.29 7.72
C ARG A 23 5.32 21.90 7.85
N TYR A 24 6.60 21.78 7.51
CA TYR A 24 7.40 20.62 7.90
C TYR A 24 7.80 20.77 9.37
N ARG A 25 7.35 19.87 10.24
CA ARG A 25 7.76 19.78 11.64
C ARG A 25 8.81 18.68 11.82
N CYS A 26 9.93 19.00 12.46
CA CYS A 26 10.95 18.02 12.79
C CYS A 26 10.63 17.25 14.08
N LEU A 27 10.71 15.92 14.01
CA LEU A 27 10.50 15.04 15.17
C LEU A 27 11.67 15.03 16.17
N GLY A 28 12.84 15.49 15.76
CA GLY A 28 14.03 15.53 16.62
C GLY A 28 14.14 16.82 17.42
N CYS A 29 14.21 17.96 16.72
CA CYS A 29 14.44 19.27 17.35
C CYS A 29 13.19 20.15 17.48
N GLY A 30 12.03 19.72 16.93
CA GLY A 30 10.80 20.51 16.96
C GLY A 30 10.74 21.69 15.99
N ASN A 31 11.83 21.99 15.26
CA ASN A 31 11.83 23.11 14.31
C ASN A 31 10.81 22.93 13.19
N GLU A 32 10.26 24.06 12.74
CA GLU A 32 9.28 24.13 11.66
C GLU A 32 9.84 24.87 10.44
N TYR A 33 9.51 24.36 9.26
CA TYR A 33 9.96 24.92 7.98
C TYR A 33 8.77 25.08 7.02
N GLY A 34 8.82 26.11 6.18
CA GLY A 34 7.78 26.34 5.16
C GLY A 34 7.79 25.27 4.06
N ILE A 35 6.64 25.08 3.40
CA ILE A 35 6.47 24.18 2.25
C ILE A 35 6.81 24.84 0.91
N ASP A 36 7.57 25.93 0.91
CA ASP A 36 8.05 26.52 -0.33
C ASP A 36 9.31 25.80 -0.84
N GLU A 37 9.90 24.91 -0.04
CA GLU A 37 11.09 24.14 -0.39
C GLU A 37 10.85 22.63 -0.31
N LEU A 38 11.66 21.89 -1.06
CA LEU A 38 11.63 20.43 -1.05
C LEU A 38 12.51 19.92 0.10
N LEU A 39 11.89 19.68 1.27
CA LEU A 39 12.58 19.16 2.45
C LEU A 39 12.24 17.68 2.70
N TYR A 40 13.29 16.88 2.91
CA TYR A 40 13.19 15.43 3.15
C TYR A 40 13.68 15.03 4.54
N VAL A 41 14.62 15.79 5.08
CA VAL A 41 15.12 15.71 6.44
C VAL A 41 15.25 17.12 6.99
N CYS A 42 15.26 17.24 8.31
CA CYS A 42 15.50 18.51 8.98
C CYS A 42 16.89 19.07 8.58
N PRO A 43 16.98 20.33 8.11
CA PRO A 43 18.25 20.96 7.80
C PRO A 43 19.25 20.98 8.96
N GLU A 44 18.74 21.10 10.20
CA GLU A 44 19.57 21.24 11.42
C GLU A 44 20.05 19.91 11.98
N CYS A 45 19.13 18.96 12.21
CA CYS A 45 19.45 17.70 12.91
C CYS A 45 19.33 16.44 12.05
N LYS A 46 19.00 16.59 10.76
CA LYS A 46 18.86 15.50 9.77
C LYS A 46 17.82 14.41 10.10
N GLN A 47 16.99 14.64 11.12
CA GLN A 47 15.86 13.77 11.46
C GLN A 47 14.69 13.91 10.48
N VAL A 48 13.81 12.92 10.47
CA VAL A 48 12.62 12.91 9.61
C VAL A 48 11.62 14.00 9.97
N LEU A 49 10.86 14.44 8.95
CA LEU A 49 9.86 15.50 9.06
C LEU A 49 8.44 14.91 8.99
N LEU A 50 7.48 15.55 9.65
CA LEU A 50 6.04 15.41 9.37
C LEU A 50 5.50 16.70 8.77
N ILE A 51 4.37 16.63 8.10
CA ILE A 51 3.65 17.82 7.64
C ILE A 51 2.49 18.07 8.59
N GLU A 52 2.40 19.30 9.08
CA GLU A 52 1.31 19.77 9.93
C GLU A 52 0.70 21.03 9.36
N ASP A 53 -0.60 21.20 9.57
CA ASP A 53 -1.32 22.40 9.21
C ASP A 53 -1.55 23.24 10.47
N ARG A 54 -0.86 24.38 10.59
CA ARG A 54 -0.96 25.28 11.75
C ARG A 54 -2.34 25.89 11.92
N ASN A 55 -3.14 25.88 10.86
CA ASN A 55 -4.51 26.38 10.87
C ASN A 55 -5.55 25.24 10.97
N TRP A 56 -5.16 24.04 11.43
CA TRP A 56 -6.02 22.85 11.48
C TRP A 56 -7.37 23.09 12.17
N ASP A 57 -7.41 23.86 13.26
CA ASP A 57 -8.64 24.13 14.02
C ASP A 57 -9.74 24.80 13.18
N ARG A 58 -9.41 25.42 12.03
CA ARG A 58 -10.43 25.92 11.10
C ARG A 58 -11.40 24.81 10.65
N LEU A 59 -10.90 23.57 10.52
CA LEU A 59 -11.66 22.42 10.05
C LEU A 59 -12.62 21.90 11.13
N LYS A 60 -12.34 22.15 12.41
CA LYS A 60 -13.22 21.80 13.54
C LYS A 60 -14.49 22.64 13.59
N ASN A 61 -14.54 23.78 12.89
CA ASN A 61 -15.75 24.58 12.75
C ASN A 61 -16.83 23.91 11.88
N ILE A 62 -16.46 22.86 11.16
CA ILE A 62 -17.39 22.04 10.37
C ILE A 62 -17.68 20.77 11.20
N PRO A 63 -18.96 20.50 11.55
CA PRO A 63 -19.31 19.30 12.30
C PRO A 63 -18.85 18.02 11.57
N GLY A 64 -18.40 17.03 12.33
CA GLY A 64 -17.96 15.74 11.76
C GLY A 64 -19.02 15.07 10.86
N THR A 65 -20.31 15.17 11.21
CA THR A 65 -21.41 14.67 10.38
C THR A 65 -21.54 15.40 9.03
N LEU A 66 -21.23 16.71 8.99
CA LEU A 66 -21.20 17.46 7.74
C LEU A 66 -19.97 17.07 6.90
N TRP A 67 -18.83 16.76 7.52
CA TRP A 67 -17.68 16.20 6.81
C TRP A 67 -18.00 14.87 6.12
N ARG A 68 -18.74 13.97 6.79
CA ARG A 68 -19.23 12.72 6.20
C ARG A 68 -20.04 12.99 4.93
N ASP A 69 -21.04 13.87 5.01
CA ASP A 69 -21.84 14.32 3.85
C ASP A 69 -20.93 14.84 2.72
N ILE A 70 -19.96 15.72 3.04
CA ILE A 70 -19.04 16.31 2.04
C ILE A 70 -18.31 15.21 1.27
N PHE A 71 -17.68 14.26 1.96
CA PHE A 71 -16.88 13.21 1.31
C PHE A 71 -17.75 12.20 0.55
N ASP A 72 -18.94 11.89 1.06
CA ASP A 72 -19.89 10.99 0.40
C ASP A 72 -20.40 11.62 -0.90
N TYR A 73 -20.80 12.89 -0.89
CA TYR A 73 -21.23 13.57 -2.10
C TYR A 73 -20.09 13.75 -3.12
N ARG A 74 -18.85 13.97 -2.65
CA ARG A 74 -17.68 14.03 -3.54
C ARG A 74 -17.40 12.73 -4.27
N SER A 75 -17.82 11.58 -3.76
CA SER A 75 -17.71 10.30 -4.48
C SER A 75 -18.42 10.32 -5.84
N MET A 76 -19.47 11.12 -5.96
CA MET A 76 -20.26 11.26 -7.18
C MET A 76 -19.75 12.37 -8.12
N LEU A 77 -18.73 13.16 -7.74
CA LEU A 77 -18.20 14.22 -8.59
C LEU A 77 -17.35 13.68 -9.74
N THR A 78 -17.33 14.44 -10.84
CA THR A 78 -16.51 14.16 -12.03
C THR A 78 -15.29 15.08 -12.13
N LEU A 79 -15.05 15.94 -11.13
CA LEU A 79 -13.93 16.87 -11.10
C LEU A 79 -12.65 16.15 -10.69
N SER A 80 -11.68 16.03 -11.59
CA SER A 80 -10.43 15.25 -11.39
C SER A 80 -9.66 15.64 -10.13
N GLY A 81 -9.55 16.94 -9.83
CA GLY A 81 -8.83 17.44 -8.64
C GLY A 81 -9.46 17.07 -7.29
N LEU A 82 -10.66 16.47 -7.29
CA LEU A 82 -11.35 15.93 -6.11
C LEU A 82 -11.61 14.43 -6.21
N ARG A 83 -10.93 13.73 -7.13
CA ARG A 83 -10.95 12.27 -7.22
C ARG A 83 -9.74 11.68 -6.49
N GLY A 84 -9.69 10.35 -6.46
CA GLY A 84 -8.67 9.60 -5.71
C GLY A 84 -8.59 10.01 -4.26
N ILE A 85 -7.36 10.16 -3.78
CA ILE A 85 -7.08 10.61 -2.41
C ILE A 85 -7.62 12.01 -2.13
N TYR A 86 -7.68 12.87 -3.15
CA TYR A 86 -8.10 14.28 -3.02
C TYR A 86 -9.61 14.46 -2.89
N ARG A 87 -10.40 13.37 -2.86
CA ARG A 87 -11.77 13.42 -2.30
C ARG A 87 -11.75 14.07 -0.91
N PHE A 88 -10.70 13.80 -0.14
CA PHE A 88 -10.45 14.27 1.23
C PHE A 88 -9.47 15.45 1.26
N GLN A 89 -9.52 16.34 0.26
CA GLN A 89 -8.52 17.38 0.04
C GLN A 89 -8.14 18.17 1.31
N GLU A 90 -9.12 18.51 2.16
CA GLU A 90 -8.89 19.34 3.34
C GLU A 90 -8.02 18.69 4.39
N LEU A 91 -8.10 17.36 4.52
CA LEU A 91 -7.27 16.59 5.47
C LEU A 91 -5.86 16.33 4.95
N LEU A 92 -5.66 16.46 3.62
CA LEU A 92 -4.43 16.10 2.93
C LEU A 92 -3.63 17.32 2.50
N GLY A 93 -4.17 18.16 1.63
CA GLY A 93 -3.43 19.23 0.97
C GLY A 93 -4.34 20.36 0.57
N SER A 94 -5.11 20.92 1.53
CA SER A 94 -6.00 22.05 1.27
C SER A 94 -5.26 23.27 0.75
N ILE A 95 -3.96 23.39 0.95
CA ILE A 95 -3.16 24.50 0.41
C ILE A 95 -2.95 24.40 -1.10
N LEU A 96 -3.14 23.21 -1.68
CA LEU A 96 -2.92 22.96 -3.10
C LEU A 96 -4.13 23.41 -3.92
N PRO A 97 -3.96 24.27 -4.94
CA PRO A 97 -4.97 24.52 -5.95
C PRO A 97 -5.39 23.24 -6.66
N LEU A 98 -6.68 23.10 -6.98
CA LEU A 98 -7.24 21.90 -7.61
C LEU A 98 -6.62 21.59 -8.98
N ASP A 99 -6.16 22.60 -9.72
CA ASP A 99 -5.49 22.42 -11.00
C ASP A 99 -4.04 21.93 -10.86
N SER A 100 -3.49 21.92 -9.63
CA SER A 100 -2.19 21.36 -9.31
C SER A 100 -2.26 19.87 -8.96
N VAL A 101 -3.47 19.36 -8.66
CA VAL A 101 -3.69 17.94 -8.36
C VAL A 101 -3.46 17.08 -9.60
N ILE A 102 -2.64 16.04 -9.43
CA ILE A 102 -2.41 14.98 -10.41
C ILE A 102 -3.17 13.75 -9.94
N TYR A 103 -4.12 13.32 -10.76
CA TYR A 103 -4.95 12.13 -10.54
C TYR A 103 -4.75 11.17 -11.70
N LEU A 104 -4.19 9.99 -11.43
CA LEU A 104 -3.94 8.95 -12.43
C LEU A 104 -4.83 7.72 -12.25
N GLY A 105 -5.80 7.78 -11.34
CA GLY A 105 -6.70 6.68 -11.04
C GLY A 105 -6.49 6.05 -9.67
N GLU A 106 -5.62 6.62 -8.82
CA GLU A 106 -5.37 6.07 -7.48
C GLU A 106 -6.55 6.27 -6.51
N GLY A 107 -6.57 5.49 -5.43
CA GLY A 107 -7.65 5.46 -4.45
C GLY A 107 -8.89 4.72 -4.96
N HIS A 108 -9.95 4.70 -4.14
CA HIS A 108 -11.21 3.97 -4.41
C HIS A 108 -11.03 2.47 -4.62
N THR A 109 -10.01 1.89 -3.97
CA THR A 109 -9.66 0.49 -4.17
C THR A 109 -10.70 -0.43 -3.52
N PRO A 110 -11.00 -1.61 -4.11
CA PRO A 110 -12.04 -2.48 -3.59
C PRO A 110 -11.77 -2.99 -2.17
N VAL A 111 -12.84 -3.12 -1.39
CA VAL A 111 -12.88 -3.91 -0.16
C VAL A 111 -13.61 -5.20 -0.44
N VAL A 112 -12.92 -6.33 -0.36
CA VAL A 112 -13.44 -7.66 -0.72
C VAL A 112 -13.55 -8.51 0.54
N PHE A 113 -14.78 -8.81 0.94
CA PHE A 113 -15.09 -9.62 2.11
C PHE A 113 -14.72 -11.08 1.89
N ALA A 114 -14.17 -11.71 2.93
CA ALA A 114 -13.87 -13.12 2.97
C ALA A 114 -15.16 -13.96 3.00
N ASN A 115 -15.11 -15.13 2.37
CA ASN A 115 -16.17 -16.12 2.49
C ASN A 115 -16.12 -16.83 3.85
N SER A 116 -17.16 -17.62 4.18
CA SER A 116 -17.24 -18.31 5.48
C SER A 116 -16.04 -19.24 5.74
N VAL A 117 -15.57 -19.95 4.72
CA VAL A 117 -14.41 -20.86 4.81
C VAL A 117 -13.17 -20.10 5.30
N MET A 118 -12.93 -18.90 4.74
CA MET A 118 -11.80 -18.07 5.13
C MET A 118 -12.00 -17.44 6.52
N CYS A 119 -13.21 -16.97 6.85
CA CYS A 119 -13.52 -16.47 8.19
C CYS A 119 -13.27 -17.53 9.27
N ASP A 120 -13.70 -18.77 9.04
CA ASP A 120 -13.46 -19.90 9.94
C ASP A 120 -11.97 -20.22 10.06
N TRP A 121 -11.24 -20.18 8.94
CA TRP A 121 -9.80 -20.46 8.90
C TRP A 121 -8.96 -19.41 9.64
N ALA A 122 -9.37 -18.13 9.60
CA ALA A 122 -8.73 -17.02 10.29
C ALA A 122 -9.21 -16.87 11.74
N GLY A 123 -10.41 -17.38 12.05
CA GLY A 123 -11.05 -17.31 13.37
C GLY A 123 -11.86 -16.04 13.62
N MET A 124 -12.08 -15.18 12.61
CA MET A 124 -12.98 -14.02 12.68
C MET A 124 -13.35 -13.51 11.27
N PRO A 125 -14.42 -12.71 11.13
CA PRO A 125 -14.73 -12.02 9.88
C PRO A 125 -13.61 -11.08 9.44
N PHE A 126 -13.31 -11.07 8.13
CA PHE A 126 -12.35 -10.13 7.58
C PHE A 126 -12.63 -9.76 6.12
N CYS A 127 -11.96 -8.72 5.64
CA CYS A 127 -11.92 -8.32 4.25
C CYS A 127 -10.53 -7.84 3.84
N PHE A 128 -10.21 -7.91 2.55
CA PHE A 128 -9.01 -7.28 2.00
C PHE A 128 -9.32 -5.90 1.43
N LYS A 129 -8.51 -4.90 1.77
CA LYS A 129 -8.44 -3.63 1.06
C LYS A 129 -7.37 -3.75 -0.04
N ASN A 130 -7.82 -3.83 -1.29
CA ASN A 130 -6.96 -4.20 -2.42
C ASN A 130 -6.20 -2.99 -3.00
N ASP A 131 -5.27 -2.44 -2.24
CA ASP A 131 -4.42 -1.33 -2.72
C ASP A 131 -3.47 -1.71 -3.86
N GLY A 132 -3.29 -3.00 -4.10
CA GLY A 132 -2.71 -3.53 -5.33
C GLY A 132 -3.46 -3.17 -6.62
N GLN A 133 -4.70 -2.68 -6.55
CA GLN A 133 -5.46 -2.27 -7.73
C GLN A 133 -5.34 -0.77 -8.06
N ASN A 134 -4.40 -0.06 -7.42
CA ASN A 134 -3.99 1.28 -7.85
C ASN A 134 -3.21 1.25 -9.19
N PRO A 135 -3.03 2.39 -9.90
CA PRO A 135 -2.45 2.45 -11.25
C PRO A 135 -1.10 1.75 -11.49
N SER A 136 -0.12 1.88 -10.58
CA SER A 136 1.18 1.18 -10.63
C SER A 136 1.13 -0.22 -10.00
N ALA A 137 -0.08 -0.68 -9.68
CA ALA A 137 -0.35 -1.91 -8.96
C ALA A 137 0.20 -1.95 -7.53
N SER A 138 0.20 -0.81 -6.82
CA SER A 138 0.67 -0.69 -5.43
C SER A 138 0.07 0.50 -4.68
N PHE A 139 -0.07 0.38 -3.36
CA PHE A 139 -0.48 1.46 -2.45
C PHE A 139 0.42 2.70 -2.53
N LYS A 140 1.66 2.58 -3.06
CA LYS A 140 2.58 3.70 -3.20
C LYS A 140 1.99 4.84 -4.03
N ASP A 141 1.03 4.57 -4.90
CA ASP A 141 0.33 5.56 -5.71
C ASP A 141 -0.38 6.62 -4.87
N ARG A 142 -0.97 6.25 -3.71
CA ARG A 142 -1.56 7.22 -2.77
C ARG A 142 -0.54 8.27 -2.34
N GLY A 143 0.67 7.83 -2.00
CA GLY A 143 1.73 8.74 -1.60
C GLY A 143 2.29 9.54 -2.78
N MET A 144 2.43 8.91 -3.95
CA MET A 144 2.95 9.59 -5.15
C MET A 144 1.98 10.64 -5.68
N ALA A 145 0.67 10.39 -5.67
CA ALA A 145 -0.33 11.38 -6.04
C ALA A 145 -0.20 12.66 -5.21
N SER A 146 -0.01 12.55 -3.89
CA SER A 146 0.21 13.72 -3.03
C SER A 146 1.56 14.40 -3.31
N ALA A 147 2.64 13.63 -3.33
CA ALA A 147 3.98 14.17 -3.54
C ALA A 147 4.16 14.86 -4.90
N PHE A 148 3.60 14.28 -5.98
CA PHE A 148 3.66 14.87 -7.31
C PHE A 148 2.66 16.01 -7.52
N SER A 149 1.50 16.01 -6.85
CA SER A 149 0.60 17.18 -6.86
C SER A 149 1.26 18.39 -6.17
N TYR A 150 1.94 18.16 -5.05
CA TYR A 150 2.75 19.20 -4.40
C TYR A 150 3.92 19.66 -5.29
N LEU A 151 4.62 18.72 -5.94
CA LEU A 151 5.68 19.06 -6.88
C LEU A 151 5.15 19.91 -8.05
N ASN A 152 3.98 19.56 -8.60
CA ASN A 152 3.33 20.31 -9.66
C ASN A 152 2.97 21.73 -9.21
N TYR A 153 2.44 21.88 -7.99
CA TYR A 153 2.21 23.18 -7.37
C TYR A 153 3.49 24.01 -7.28
N LEU A 154 4.60 23.44 -6.79
CA LEU A 154 5.88 24.15 -6.69
C LEU A 154 6.46 24.52 -8.06
N VAL A 155 6.39 23.60 -9.03
CA VAL A 155 6.84 23.83 -10.41
C VAL A 155 6.10 25.01 -11.01
N LYS A 156 4.77 25.04 -10.89
CA LYS A 156 3.94 26.16 -11.37
C LYS A 156 4.27 27.47 -10.63
N LYS A 157 4.32 27.43 -9.30
CA LYS A 157 4.56 28.61 -8.45
C LYS A 157 5.92 29.25 -8.69
N LYS A 158 6.97 28.44 -8.83
CA LYS A 158 8.36 28.90 -8.99
C LYS A 158 8.82 28.98 -10.44
N GLY A 159 8.01 28.54 -11.40
CA GLY A 159 8.39 28.46 -12.80
C GLY A 159 9.56 27.50 -13.06
N TRP A 160 9.72 26.46 -12.23
CA TRP A 160 10.83 25.53 -12.34
C TRP A 160 10.78 24.72 -13.64
N LYS A 161 11.95 24.48 -14.22
CA LYS A 161 12.15 23.62 -15.38
C LYS A 161 13.25 22.62 -15.07
N ASN A 162 13.14 21.39 -15.59
CA ASN A 162 14.11 20.31 -15.39
C ASN A 162 14.34 19.89 -13.92
N VAL A 163 13.27 19.81 -13.11
CA VAL A 163 13.36 19.19 -11.78
C VAL A 163 13.55 17.69 -11.95
N LEU A 164 14.47 17.08 -11.21
CA LEU A 164 14.69 15.64 -11.26
C LEU A 164 13.88 14.95 -10.15
N ALA A 165 12.80 14.25 -10.49
CA ALA A 165 12.17 13.29 -9.58
C ALA A 165 13.02 12.01 -9.52
N ILE A 166 13.46 11.64 -8.33
CA ILE A 166 14.42 10.55 -8.14
C ILE A 166 14.00 9.61 -7.02
N CYS A 167 14.25 8.33 -7.20
CA CYS A 167 14.19 7.35 -6.13
C CYS A 167 15.36 6.36 -6.20
N ALA A 168 15.76 5.87 -5.04
CA ALA A 168 16.62 4.69 -4.92
C ALA A 168 15.78 3.58 -4.32
N SER A 169 15.20 2.75 -5.19
CA SER A 169 14.36 1.61 -4.82
C SER A 169 14.18 0.72 -6.05
N THR A 170 14.23 -0.60 -5.86
CA THR A 170 14.03 -1.59 -6.92
C THR A 170 12.59 -2.10 -7.02
N GLY A 171 11.69 -1.61 -6.18
CA GLY A 171 10.32 -2.13 -6.08
C GLY A 171 9.25 -1.10 -6.42
N ASP A 172 8.08 -1.25 -5.80
CA ASP A 172 6.89 -0.44 -6.03
C ASP A 172 7.08 1.07 -5.99
N THR A 173 8.00 1.56 -5.15
CA THR A 173 8.28 3.00 -5.07
C THR A 173 8.80 3.54 -6.41
N SER A 174 9.66 2.79 -7.10
CA SER A 174 10.20 3.22 -8.40
C SER A 174 9.17 3.17 -9.51
N ALA A 175 8.33 2.13 -9.51
CA ALA A 175 7.23 1.98 -10.46
C ALA A 175 6.24 3.15 -10.34
N ALA A 176 5.78 3.45 -9.13
CA ALA A 176 4.88 4.57 -8.86
C ALA A 176 5.54 5.92 -9.15
N ALA A 177 6.79 6.14 -8.72
CA ALA A 177 7.49 7.39 -8.99
C ALA A 177 7.66 7.65 -10.50
N ALA A 178 8.04 6.62 -11.26
CA ALA A 178 8.16 6.70 -12.71
C ALA A 178 6.81 6.98 -13.38
N LEU A 179 5.75 6.30 -12.96
CA LEU A 179 4.40 6.50 -13.48
C LEU A 179 3.94 7.96 -13.30
N TYR A 180 4.01 8.49 -12.07
CA TYR A 180 3.55 9.86 -11.81
C TYR A 180 4.46 10.91 -12.44
N ALA A 181 5.77 10.67 -12.49
CA ALA A 181 6.69 11.57 -13.19
C ALA A 181 6.44 11.61 -14.70
N SER A 182 5.98 10.51 -15.31
CA SER A 182 5.67 10.44 -16.75
C SER A 182 4.51 11.37 -17.17
N TYR A 183 3.68 11.80 -16.21
CA TYR A 183 2.60 12.76 -16.46
C TYR A 183 3.12 14.19 -16.73
N PHE A 184 4.38 14.47 -16.39
CA PHE A 184 5.01 15.76 -16.65
C PHE A 184 5.72 15.71 -18.01
N THR A 185 5.39 16.65 -18.91
CA THR A 185 5.97 16.66 -20.26
C THR A 185 7.35 17.31 -20.32
N ASP A 186 7.55 18.45 -19.65
CA ASP A 186 8.76 19.28 -19.85
C ASP A 186 9.43 19.76 -18.55
N SER A 187 8.72 19.71 -17.42
CA SER A 187 9.18 20.31 -16.16
C SER A 187 9.88 19.32 -15.23
N VAL A 188 9.55 18.03 -15.29
CA VAL A 188 10.07 17.01 -14.40
C VAL A 188 10.69 15.86 -15.21
N ARG A 189 11.91 15.46 -14.85
CA ARG A 189 12.58 14.26 -15.36
C ARG A 189 12.50 13.17 -14.30
N SER A 190 12.47 11.91 -14.70
CA SER A 190 12.41 10.77 -13.78
C SER A 190 13.70 9.94 -13.83
N ALA A 191 14.29 9.64 -12.69
CA ALA A 191 15.41 8.71 -12.60
C ALA A 191 15.25 7.71 -11.44
N VAL A 192 15.71 6.49 -11.68
CA VAL A 192 15.74 5.41 -10.70
C VAL A 192 17.17 4.94 -10.54
N LEU A 193 17.72 5.04 -9.33
CA LEU A 193 19.11 4.66 -9.03
C LEU A 193 19.12 3.31 -8.33
N LEU A 194 19.86 2.36 -8.89
CA LEU A 194 19.88 0.97 -8.43
C LEU A 194 21.31 0.44 -8.37
N PRO A 195 21.64 -0.46 -7.44
CA PRO A 195 22.92 -1.16 -7.48
C PRO A 195 22.96 -2.12 -8.68
N HIS A 196 24.09 -2.15 -9.39
CA HIS A 196 24.27 -2.96 -10.59
C HIS A 196 24.04 -4.46 -10.33
N GLY A 197 23.22 -5.10 -11.18
CA GLY A 197 23.02 -6.55 -11.18
C GLY A 197 22.16 -7.11 -10.04
N LYS A 198 21.42 -6.27 -9.33
CA LYS A 198 20.60 -6.67 -8.15
C LYS A 198 19.09 -6.59 -8.37
N VAL A 199 18.64 -6.49 -9.62
CA VAL A 199 17.23 -6.16 -9.94
C VAL A 199 16.67 -7.11 -10.99
N THR A 200 15.43 -7.55 -10.81
CA THR A 200 14.77 -8.47 -11.75
C THR A 200 14.12 -7.70 -12.91
N PRO A 201 13.92 -8.32 -14.09
CA PRO A 201 13.17 -7.71 -15.18
C PRO A 201 11.75 -7.24 -14.78
N GLN A 202 11.08 -7.98 -13.90
CA GLN A 202 9.75 -7.66 -13.39
C GLN A 202 9.75 -6.38 -12.54
N GLN A 203 10.81 -6.16 -11.77
CA GLN A 203 11.03 -4.95 -10.97
C GLN A 203 11.34 -3.72 -11.87
N LEU A 204 12.05 -3.92 -12.97
CA LEU A 204 12.45 -2.84 -13.90
C LEU A 204 11.38 -2.48 -14.94
N GLY A 205 10.46 -3.39 -15.24
CA GLY A 205 9.51 -3.24 -16.35
C GLY A 205 8.68 -1.96 -16.28
N GLN A 206 8.13 -1.62 -15.10
CA GLN A 206 7.32 -0.41 -14.94
C GLN A 206 8.16 0.88 -15.01
N PRO A 207 9.27 1.03 -14.26
CA PRO A 207 10.13 2.22 -14.40
C PRO A 207 10.58 2.49 -15.84
N LEU A 208 11.07 1.46 -16.54
CA LEU A 208 11.51 1.57 -17.94
C LEU A 208 10.34 1.90 -18.87
N GLY A 209 9.21 1.20 -18.72
CA GLY A 209 8.01 1.41 -19.54
C GLY A 209 7.39 2.79 -19.39
N ASN A 210 7.51 3.40 -18.20
CA ASN A 210 7.07 4.76 -17.91
C ASN A 210 8.10 5.84 -18.32
N GLY A 211 9.22 5.45 -18.95
CA GLY A 211 10.22 6.38 -19.48
C GLY A 211 11.20 6.96 -18.46
N ALA A 212 11.35 6.33 -17.28
CA ALA A 212 12.37 6.76 -16.33
C ALA A 212 13.79 6.39 -16.79
N TYR A 213 14.75 7.25 -16.48
CA TYR A 213 16.17 6.93 -16.62
C TYR A 213 16.58 5.98 -15.50
N VAL A 214 16.66 4.69 -15.78
CA VAL A 214 17.15 3.69 -14.83
C VAL A 214 18.69 3.67 -14.91
N ILE A 215 19.34 4.04 -13.82
CA ILE A 215 20.79 4.20 -13.72
C ILE A 215 21.31 3.19 -12.70
N GLU A 216 22.14 2.27 -13.19
CA GLU A 216 22.85 1.33 -12.33
C GLU A 216 24.15 1.95 -11.82
N LEU A 217 24.35 1.95 -10.50
CA LEU A 217 25.56 2.41 -9.85
C LEU A 217 26.39 1.22 -9.36
N PRO A 218 27.73 1.31 -9.43
CA PRO A 218 28.60 0.38 -8.72
C PRO A 218 28.44 0.59 -7.21
N GLY A 219 28.14 -0.48 -6.46
CA GLY A 219 27.98 -0.43 -5.01
C GLY A 219 26.73 -1.14 -4.51
N VAL A 220 26.31 -0.81 -3.29
CA VAL A 220 25.09 -1.34 -2.65
C VAL A 220 24.00 -0.27 -2.53
N PHE A 221 22.84 -0.64 -1.97
CA PHE A 221 21.70 0.26 -1.82
C PHE A 221 22.05 1.55 -1.06
N ASP A 222 22.83 1.45 0.02
CA ASP A 222 23.22 2.60 0.84
C ASP A 222 24.10 3.61 0.06
N ASP A 223 24.92 3.13 -0.87
CA ASP A 223 25.72 4.00 -1.72
C ASP A 223 24.83 4.77 -2.70
N CYS A 224 23.82 4.11 -3.27
CA CYS A 224 22.82 4.76 -4.13
C CYS A 224 22.07 5.86 -3.36
N MET A 225 21.70 5.58 -2.10
CA MET A 225 21.03 6.55 -1.23
C MET A 225 21.88 7.79 -0.97
N LYS A 226 23.18 7.65 -0.69
CA LYS A 226 24.09 8.80 -0.51
C LYS A 226 24.20 9.67 -1.75
N VAL A 227 24.23 9.06 -2.94
CA VAL A 227 24.24 9.80 -4.21
C VAL A 227 22.93 10.57 -4.40
N VAL A 228 21.80 9.94 -4.13
CA VAL A 228 20.48 10.58 -4.20
C VAL A 228 20.36 11.75 -3.22
N GLU A 229 20.87 11.60 -1.99
CA GLU A 229 20.90 12.65 -0.99
C GLU A 229 21.77 13.82 -1.43
N TYR A 230 22.99 13.56 -1.90
CA TYR A 230 23.89 14.58 -2.44
C TYR A 230 23.26 15.34 -3.62
N LEU A 231 22.60 14.62 -4.54
CA LEU A 231 21.87 15.24 -5.64
C LEU A 231 20.77 16.18 -5.11
N SER A 232 20.03 15.75 -4.08
CA SER A 232 18.98 16.56 -3.45
C SER A 232 19.47 17.80 -2.72
N GLU A 233 20.70 17.80 -2.22
CA GLU A 233 21.29 18.96 -1.55
C GLU A 233 21.90 19.98 -2.52
N LYS A 234 22.23 19.57 -3.76
CA LYS A 234 22.98 20.40 -4.73
C LYS A 234 22.19 20.82 -5.97
N TYR A 235 21.13 20.08 -6.33
CA TYR A 235 20.38 20.29 -7.57
C TYR A 235 18.87 20.34 -7.30
N PRO A 236 18.06 20.91 -8.21
CA PRO A 236 16.60 20.87 -8.14
C PRO A 236 16.08 19.43 -8.29
N VAL A 237 15.99 18.72 -7.17
CA VAL A 237 15.70 17.29 -7.13
C VAL A 237 14.54 17.06 -6.17
N ALA A 238 13.57 16.29 -6.66
CA ALA A 238 12.44 15.84 -5.90
C ALA A 238 12.65 14.38 -5.46
N LEU A 239 13.04 14.16 -4.20
CA LEU A 239 13.21 12.82 -3.63
C LEU A 239 11.86 12.14 -3.38
N MET A 240 11.66 10.96 -3.98
CA MET A 240 10.41 10.20 -3.92
C MET A 240 10.48 9.00 -2.96
N ASN A 241 11.48 8.95 -2.08
CA ASN A 241 11.64 7.89 -1.08
C ASN A 241 10.79 8.13 0.19
N SER A 242 10.80 7.18 1.14
CA SER A 242 9.97 7.21 2.37
C SER A 242 10.27 8.37 3.33
N LYS A 243 11.35 9.12 3.10
CA LYS A 243 11.66 10.37 3.81
C LYS A 243 10.67 11.49 3.48
N ASN A 244 10.09 11.47 2.27
CA ASN A 244 9.17 12.49 1.78
C ASN A 244 7.86 12.51 2.58
N ALA A 245 7.62 13.58 3.34
CA ALA A 245 6.45 13.72 4.21
C ALA A 245 5.13 13.87 3.43
N TRP A 246 5.15 14.37 2.19
CA TRP A 246 3.95 14.41 1.33
C TRP A 246 3.49 13.02 0.92
N ARG A 247 4.41 12.05 0.82
CA ARG A 247 4.01 10.66 0.58
C ARG A 247 3.25 10.06 1.75
N ILE A 248 3.66 10.38 2.99
CA ILE A 248 2.94 9.96 4.20
C ILE A 248 1.55 10.56 4.19
N LEU A 249 1.46 11.86 3.94
CA LEU A 249 0.20 12.59 3.88
C LEU A 249 -0.77 11.93 2.88
N GLY A 250 -0.35 11.67 1.65
CA GLY A 250 -1.19 10.98 0.66
C GLY A 250 -1.63 9.57 1.09
N GLN A 251 -0.79 8.83 1.80
CA GLN A 251 -1.11 7.49 2.31
C GLN A 251 -2.17 7.50 3.42
N GLU A 252 -2.35 8.60 4.15
CA GLU A 252 -3.39 8.73 5.18
C GLU A 252 -4.80 8.54 4.62
N SER A 253 -4.97 8.77 3.30
CA SER A 253 -6.21 8.51 2.57
C SER A 253 -6.71 7.07 2.68
N TYR A 254 -5.84 6.11 2.99
CA TYR A 254 -6.25 4.74 3.30
C TYR A 254 -7.26 4.73 4.45
N SER A 255 -6.94 5.39 5.57
CA SER A 255 -7.83 5.45 6.75
C SER A 255 -9.13 6.19 6.45
N PHE A 256 -9.07 7.22 5.60
CA PHE A 256 -10.26 7.98 5.18
C PHE A 256 -11.21 7.12 4.35
N GLU A 257 -10.69 6.35 3.40
CA GLU A 257 -11.49 5.41 2.61
C GLU A 257 -12.04 4.27 3.47
N ILE A 258 -11.26 3.75 4.42
CA ILE A 258 -11.77 2.72 5.35
C ILE A 258 -12.91 3.27 6.19
N ALA A 259 -12.74 4.44 6.81
CA ALA A 259 -13.83 5.04 7.59
C ALA A 259 -15.09 5.25 6.72
N GLN A 260 -14.94 5.81 5.52
CA GLN A 260 -16.07 6.00 4.60
C GLN A 260 -16.73 4.68 4.17
N GLN A 261 -15.94 3.62 3.93
CA GLN A 261 -16.44 2.31 3.48
C GLN A 261 -17.26 1.58 4.56
N PHE A 262 -17.04 1.90 5.83
CA PHE A 262 -17.72 1.34 6.98
C PHE A 262 -18.64 2.38 7.66
N ASP A 263 -19.21 3.29 6.86
CA ASP A 263 -20.18 4.30 7.32
C ASP A 263 -19.70 5.14 8.52
N TYR A 264 -18.40 5.34 8.63
CA TYR A 264 -17.69 6.06 9.68
C TYR A 264 -17.84 5.43 11.08
N ASP A 265 -18.30 4.18 11.17
CA ASP A 265 -18.28 3.34 12.37
C ASP A 265 -17.05 2.41 12.32
N VAL A 266 -16.03 2.78 13.09
CA VAL A 266 -14.73 2.10 13.05
C VAL A 266 -14.32 1.47 14.38
N GLY A 267 -15.11 1.62 15.44
CA GLY A 267 -14.73 1.16 16.80
C GLY A 267 -14.57 -0.36 16.90
N HIS A 268 -15.32 -1.11 16.08
CA HIS A 268 -15.29 -2.57 16.00
C HIS A 268 -14.31 -3.12 14.96
N LEU A 269 -13.52 -2.25 14.30
CA LEU A 269 -12.58 -2.67 13.26
C LEU A 269 -11.20 -3.00 13.82
N THR A 270 -10.56 -4.00 13.21
CA THR A 270 -9.11 -4.24 13.34
C THR A 270 -8.44 -4.02 11.99
N VAL A 271 -7.64 -2.97 11.85
CA VAL A 271 -6.90 -2.69 10.61
C VAL A 271 -5.53 -3.34 10.71
N VAL A 272 -5.26 -4.31 9.83
CA VAL A 272 -4.04 -5.10 9.79
C VAL A 272 -3.12 -4.56 8.70
N VAL A 273 -1.92 -4.14 9.08
CA VAL A 273 -1.00 -3.38 8.21
C VAL A 273 0.39 -4.02 8.21
N PRO A 274 0.96 -4.36 7.05
CA PRO A 274 2.31 -4.89 6.97
C PRO A 274 3.33 -3.76 7.20
N ILE A 275 4.38 -4.02 7.97
CA ILE A 275 5.36 -3.01 8.37
C ILE A 275 6.71 -3.27 7.71
N GLY A 276 7.02 -2.48 6.68
CA GLY A 276 8.36 -2.37 6.10
C GLY A 276 9.14 -1.16 6.63
N ASN A 277 9.30 -0.14 5.78
CA ASN A 277 9.90 1.15 6.14
C ASN A 277 9.05 1.99 7.14
N ALA A 278 7.97 1.41 7.67
CA ALA A 278 7.03 2.01 8.61
C ALA A 278 6.32 3.31 8.16
N GLY A 279 6.43 3.72 6.90
CA GLY A 279 5.68 4.88 6.38
C GLY A 279 4.16 4.64 6.30
N ASN A 280 3.74 3.42 5.92
CA ASN A 280 2.33 3.10 5.77
C ASN A 280 1.60 3.10 7.12
N ILE A 281 2.14 2.40 8.12
CA ILE A 281 1.57 2.35 9.48
C ILE A 281 1.50 3.76 10.11
N THR A 282 2.53 4.59 9.91
CA THR A 282 2.50 6.02 10.28
C THR A 282 1.31 6.74 9.65
N ALA A 283 1.10 6.57 8.35
CA ALA A 283 0.00 7.22 7.63
C ALA A 283 -1.37 6.71 8.10
N VAL A 284 -1.51 5.40 8.34
CA VAL A 284 -2.76 4.81 8.83
C VAL A 284 -3.14 5.39 10.21
N LEU A 285 -2.18 5.40 11.14
CA LEU A 285 -2.36 5.98 12.48
C LEU A 285 -2.73 7.46 12.41
N SER A 286 -2.00 8.25 11.61
CA SER A 286 -2.24 9.68 11.46
C SER A 286 -3.61 9.97 10.83
N GLY A 287 -4.01 9.20 9.82
CA GLY A 287 -5.31 9.34 9.18
C GLY A 287 -6.48 9.14 10.15
N PHE A 288 -6.46 8.06 10.94
CA PHE A 288 -7.52 7.85 11.95
C PHE A 288 -7.51 8.90 13.05
N LEU A 289 -6.35 9.35 13.52
CA LEU A 289 -6.25 10.46 14.48
C LEU A 289 -6.87 11.75 13.94
N LYS A 290 -6.67 12.08 12.66
CA LYS A 290 -7.29 13.25 12.02
C LYS A 290 -8.81 13.14 11.96
N LEU A 291 -9.33 11.96 11.61
CA LEU A 291 -10.77 11.73 11.58
C LEU A 291 -11.39 11.85 12.96
N TYR A 292 -10.72 11.33 13.99
CA TYR A 292 -11.18 11.39 15.37
C TYR A 292 -11.17 12.83 15.90
N ASP A 293 -10.10 13.59 15.66
CA ASP A 293 -9.97 14.99 16.11
C ASP A 293 -10.99 15.94 15.43
N LEU A 294 -11.50 15.58 14.24
CA LEU A 294 -12.58 16.29 13.55
C LEU A 294 -13.98 15.73 13.85
N GLU A 295 -14.09 14.78 14.80
CA GLU A 295 -15.33 14.10 15.16
C GLU A 295 -16.03 13.41 13.98
N ILE A 296 -15.28 13.11 12.91
CA ILE A 296 -15.77 12.35 11.75
C ILE A 296 -16.02 10.92 12.16
N ILE A 297 -15.19 10.37 13.04
CA ILE A 297 -15.39 9.09 13.74
C ILE A 297 -15.44 9.36 15.25
N THR A 298 -16.12 8.49 16.00
CA THR A 298 -16.28 8.62 17.46
C THR A 298 -15.33 7.75 18.26
N GLU A 299 -14.66 6.79 17.61
CA GLU A 299 -13.74 5.84 18.23
C GLU A 299 -12.57 5.57 17.28
N LEU A 300 -11.46 5.04 17.81
CA LEU A 300 -10.31 4.61 17.03
C LEU A 300 -10.32 3.08 16.84
N PRO A 301 -10.14 2.57 15.60
CA PRO A 301 -10.02 1.13 15.37
C PRO A 301 -8.75 0.58 16.02
N THR A 302 -8.70 -0.73 16.23
CA THR A 302 -7.45 -1.40 16.61
C THR A 302 -6.53 -1.47 15.40
N ILE A 303 -5.26 -1.10 15.57
CA ILE A 303 -4.24 -1.23 14.53
C ILE A 303 -3.31 -2.41 14.88
N LEU A 304 -3.23 -3.38 13.97
CA LEU A 304 -2.35 -4.54 14.08
C LEU A 304 -1.24 -4.44 13.03
N GLY A 305 -0.03 -4.13 13.49
CA GLY A 305 1.18 -4.22 12.69
C GLY A 305 1.61 -5.67 12.50
N VAL A 306 2.10 -6.03 11.32
CA VAL A 306 2.67 -7.35 11.06
C VAL A 306 4.05 -7.22 10.42
N GLN A 307 5.00 -8.02 10.87
CA GLN A 307 6.32 -8.16 10.24
C GLN A 307 6.72 -9.62 10.07
N SER A 308 7.43 -9.93 9.00
CA SER A 308 8.18 -11.18 8.90
C SER A 308 9.28 -11.27 9.97
N GLU A 309 9.48 -12.46 10.54
CA GLU A 309 10.63 -12.79 11.42
C GLU A 309 12.00 -12.64 10.72
N HIS A 310 12.03 -12.47 9.39
CA HIS A 310 13.22 -12.16 8.60
C HIS A 310 13.54 -10.65 8.61
N ALA A 311 12.61 -9.79 9.03
CA ALA A 311 12.74 -8.33 9.11
C ALA A 311 11.73 -7.71 10.11
N ASN A 312 11.93 -7.94 11.42
CA ASN A 312 10.98 -7.61 12.49
C ASN A 312 11.43 -6.53 13.51
N PRO A 313 12.20 -5.47 13.16
CA PRO A 313 12.74 -4.55 14.17
C PRO A 313 11.66 -3.75 14.94
N VAL A 314 10.48 -3.52 14.35
CA VAL A 314 9.37 -2.83 15.02
C VAL A 314 8.67 -3.76 16.00
N PHE A 315 8.49 -5.03 15.63
CA PHE A 315 8.00 -6.06 16.55
C PHE A 315 8.92 -6.19 17.77
N LEU A 316 10.24 -6.33 17.57
CA LEU A 316 11.20 -6.43 18.67
C LEU A 316 11.15 -5.22 19.61
N TYR A 317 10.96 -4.01 19.06
CA TYR A 317 10.81 -2.80 19.88
C TYR A 317 9.55 -2.84 20.77
N TYR A 318 8.42 -3.34 20.25
CA TYR A 318 7.16 -3.43 21.00
C TYR A 318 7.00 -4.72 21.81
N LEU A 319 7.91 -5.69 21.65
CA LEU A 319 7.99 -6.89 22.47
C LEU A 319 8.27 -6.54 23.94
N GLU A 320 9.01 -5.47 24.19
CA GLU A 320 9.18 -4.89 25.53
C GLU A 320 7.92 -4.06 25.90
N PRO A 321 7.08 -4.56 26.83
CA PRO A 321 5.83 -3.89 27.19
C PRO A 321 6.05 -2.54 27.86
N ASN A 322 7.15 -2.36 28.60
CA ASN A 322 7.46 -1.15 29.34
C ASN A 322 8.10 -0.08 28.42
N PRO A 323 7.41 1.05 28.12
CA PRO A 323 7.93 2.07 27.22
C PRO A 323 9.28 2.65 27.66
N GLN A 324 9.56 2.69 28.98
CA GLN A 324 10.82 3.21 29.52
C GLN A 324 12.01 2.27 29.31
N GLN A 325 11.77 1.00 28.97
CA GLN A 325 12.80 -0.01 28.72
C GLN A 325 12.98 -0.32 27.23
N ARG A 326 12.12 0.23 26.36
CA ARG A 326 12.22 -0.01 24.91
C ARG A 326 13.46 0.68 24.35
N GLU A 327 14.26 -0.09 23.64
CA GLU A 327 15.41 0.41 22.88
C GLU A 327 15.31 -0.11 21.45
N PHE A 328 15.46 0.80 20.48
CA PHE A 328 15.40 0.43 19.07
C PHE A 328 16.76 -0.06 18.59
N HIS A 329 16.79 -1.28 18.06
CA HIS A 329 17.96 -1.90 17.48
C HIS A 329 17.69 -2.31 16.03
N PRO A 330 18.45 -1.79 15.04
CA PRO A 330 18.37 -2.30 13.68
C PRO A 330 18.69 -3.79 13.60
N VAL A 331 18.02 -4.51 12.71
CA VAL A 331 18.27 -5.94 12.45
C VAL A 331 18.92 -6.16 11.10
N THR A 332 19.73 -7.21 10.99
CA THR A 332 20.20 -7.70 9.68
C THR A 332 19.08 -8.53 9.07
N VAL A 333 18.65 -8.15 7.86
CA VAL A 333 17.55 -8.84 7.18
C VAL A 333 17.99 -10.16 6.55
N ARG A 334 17.06 -11.12 6.48
CA ARG A 334 17.18 -12.37 5.73
C ARG A 334 16.29 -12.35 4.48
N PRO A 335 16.51 -13.22 3.47
CA PRO A 335 15.66 -13.30 2.28
C PRO A 335 14.18 -13.51 2.63
N SER A 336 13.29 -12.66 2.15
CA SER A 336 11.86 -12.71 2.49
C SER A 336 10.98 -12.57 1.24
N VAL A 337 9.89 -13.34 1.18
CA VAL A 337 8.83 -13.23 0.17
C VAL A 337 8.06 -11.92 0.32
N ALA A 338 8.04 -11.33 1.52
CA ALA A 338 7.52 -10.00 1.77
C ALA A 338 8.56 -8.91 1.41
N GLN A 339 9.12 -8.98 0.20
CA GLN A 339 10.24 -8.12 -0.25
C GLN A 339 10.02 -6.61 -0.01
N ALA A 340 8.78 -6.12 -0.14
CA ALA A 340 8.48 -4.70 0.09
C ALA A 340 8.57 -4.29 1.58
N ALA A 341 8.52 -5.27 2.49
CA ALA A 341 8.60 -5.11 3.94
C ALA A 341 9.95 -5.55 4.55
N MET A 342 10.85 -6.13 3.76
CA MET A 342 12.18 -6.59 4.17
C MET A 342 13.13 -5.43 4.52
N ILE A 343 12.91 -4.77 5.67
CA ILE A 343 13.61 -3.56 6.13
C ILE A 343 14.12 -3.74 7.56
N GLY A 344 15.43 -3.72 7.73
CA GLY A 344 16.08 -3.89 9.03
C GLY A 344 16.23 -2.59 9.85
N ASN A 345 16.14 -1.43 9.20
CA ASN A 345 16.26 -0.12 9.83
C ASN A 345 15.18 0.84 9.27
N PRO A 346 13.95 0.83 9.81
CA PRO A 346 12.84 1.59 9.25
C PRO A 346 13.06 3.10 9.44
N VAL A 347 13.15 3.84 8.33
CA VAL A 347 13.37 5.30 8.36
C VAL A 347 12.26 6.05 9.11
N SER A 348 11.03 5.54 9.11
CA SER A 348 9.90 6.15 9.82
C SER A 348 9.75 5.70 11.28
N MET A 349 10.68 4.93 11.86
CA MET A 349 10.54 4.46 13.24
C MET A 349 10.28 5.59 14.25
N PRO A 350 10.96 6.76 14.19
CA PRO A 350 10.64 7.88 15.08
C PRO A 350 9.19 8.36 14.97
N ARG A 351 8.60 8.32 13.76
CA ARG A 351 7.18 8.66 13.53
C ARG A 351 6.25 7.62 14.15
N VAL A 352 6.60 6.33 14.10
CA VAL A 352 5.82 5.25 14.72
C VAL A 352 5.78 5.43 16.23
N VAL A 353 6.93 5.65 16.87
CA VAL A 353 7.00 5.80 18.33
C VAL A 353 6.08 6.94 18.80
N GLU A 354 6.20 8.14 18.23
CA GLU A 354 5.35 9.26 18.62
C GLU A 354 3.86 8.98 18.36
N LEU A 355 3.50 8.50 17.17
CA LEU A 355 2.10 8.33 16.80
C LEU A 355 1.42 7.19 17.55
N VAL A 356 2.12 6.09 17.85
CA VAL A 356 1.54 4.96 18.59
C VAL A 356 1.18 5.38 20.01
N GLU A 357 2.05 6.12 20.69
CA GLU A 357 1.76 6.60 22.05
C GLU A 357 0.57 7.57 22.03
N ARG A 358 0.56 8.55 21.10
CA ARG A 358 -0.60 9.43 20.90
C ARG A 358 -1.88 8.65 20.58
N TYR A 359 -1.79 7.60 19.76
CA TYR A 359 -2.93 6.78 19.37
C TYR A 359 -3.52 6.01 20.56
N ARG A 360 -2.65 5.40 21.39
CA ARG A 360 -3.06 4.69 22.62
C ARG A 360 -3.67 5.64 23.65
N GLU A 361 -3.07 6.80 23.85
CA GLU A 361 -3.60 7.86 24.73
C GLU A 361 -4.98 8.31 24.27
N THR A 362 -5.13 8.61 22.98
CA THR A 362 -6.41 9.06 22.40
C THR A 362 -7.48 7.96 22.48
N ALA A 363 -7.11 6.70 22.25
CA ALA A 363 -8.03 5.57 22.35
C ALA A 363 -8.36 5.17 23.80
N GLY A 364 -7.60 5.66 24.78
CA GLY A 364 -7.76 5.29 26.20
C GLY A 364 -7.44 3.83 26.52
N ARG A 365 -6.77 3.09 25.62
CA ARG A 365 -6.47 1.65 25.77
C ARG A 365 -5.14 1.27 25.12
N SER A 366 -4.32 0.50 25.84
CA SER A 366 -2.98 0.08 25.36
C SER A 366 -3.04 -0.87 24.17
N ASN A 367 -4.09 -1.69 24.08
CA ASN A 367 -4.31 -2.65 22.99
C ASN A 367 -4.82 -2.00 21.68
N ALA A 368 -4.95 -0.67 21.62
CA ALA A 368 -5.30 0.06 20.38
C ALA A 368 -4.26 -0.09 19.28
N PHE A 369 -3.01 -0.39 19.64
CA PHE A 369 -1.93 -0.71 18.71
C PHE A 369 -1.14 -1.92 19.21
N GLN A 370 -0.94 -2.89 18.33
CA GLN A 370 -0.15 -4.10 18.58
C GLN A 370 0.68 -4.46 17.36
N VAL A 371 1.75 -5.22 17.56
CA VAL A 371 2.58 -5.75 16.48
C VAL A 371 2.78 -7.23 16.71
N VAL A 372 2.64 -8.03 15.66
CA VAL A 372 2.95 -9.46 15.67
C VAL A 372 3.99 -9.78 14.61
N GLU A 373 4.76 -10.82 14.85
CA GLU A 373 5.65 -11.39 13.84
C GLU A 373 5.03 -12.64 13.19
N VAL A 374 5.44 -12.96 11.96
CA VAL A 374 5.04 -14.16 11.20
C VAL A 374 6.22 -14.78 10.46
N SER A 375 6.17 -16.09 10.22
CA SER A 375 7.20 -16.77 9.41
C SER A 375 6.91 -16.63 7.91
N GLU A 376 7.94 -16.82 7.10
CA GLU A 376 7.82 -16.83 5.63
C GLU A 376 6.86 -17.93 5.13
N GLN A 377 6.84 -19.09 5.80
CA GLN A 377 5.87 -20.15 5.55
C GLN A 377 4.43 -19.68 5.80
N GLU A 378 4.18 -19.03 6.95
CA GLU A 378 2.86 -18.52 7.30
C GLU A 378 2.37 -17.48 6.26
N ILE A 379 3.27 -16.62 5.78
CA ILE A 379 2.98 -15.63 4.74
C ILE A 379 2.53 -16.31 3.44
N MET A 380 3.31 -17.26 2.92
CA MET A 380 3.00 -17.93 1.66
C MET A 380 1.74 -18.78 1.76
N ASP A 381 1.59 -19.58 2.81
CA ASP A 381 0.39 -20.41 3.00
C ASP A 381 -0.88 -19.57 3.08
N SER A 382 -0.82 -18.45 3.80
CA SER A 382 -1.95 -17.51 3.93
C SER A 382 -2.30 -16.88 2.58
N MET A 383 -1.30 -16.45 1.80
CA MET A 383 -1.52 -15.93 0.44
C MET A 383 -2.18 -17.00 -0.46
N MET A 384 -1.67 -18.23 -0.43
CA MET A 384 -2.18 -19.34 -1.25
C MET A 384 -3.60 -19.75 -0.86
N MET A 385 -3.92 -19.72 0.42
CA MET A 385 -5.27 -19.95 0.95
C MET A 385 -6.24 -18.84 0.57
N ALA A 386 -5.83 -17.58 0.68
CA ALA A 386 -6.66 -16.45 0.27
C ALA A 386 -6.99 -16.50 -1.23
N ASN A 387 -5.97 -16.73 -2.08
CA ASN A 387 -6.11 -16.62 -3.52
C ASN A 387 -6.96 -17.74 -4.14
N ARG A 388 -6.97 -18.94 -3.56
CA ARG A 388 -7.89 -20.02 -3.97
C ARG A 388 -9.35 -19.81 -3.50
N ASN A 389 -9.58 -18.82 -2.64
CA ASN A 389 -10.89 -18.49 -2.07
C ASN A 389 -11.43 -17.13 -2.56
N GLY A 390 -11.00 -16.69 -3.75
CA GLY A 390 -11.58 -15.51 -4.41
C GLY A 390 -10.89 -14.18 -4.10
N HIS A 391 -9.69 -14.21 -3.53
CA HIS A 391 -8.88 -13.01 -3.28
C HIS A 391 -7.69 -12.89 -4.25
N ILE A 392 -7.07 -11.70 -4.27
CA ILE A 392 -5.89 -11.37 -5.08
C ILE A 392 -4.74 -10.85 -4.20
N ALA A 393 -4.54 -11.49 -3.05
CA ALA A 393 -3.52 -11.13 -2.08
C ALA A 393 -2.11 -11.29 -2.68
N CYS A 394 -1.29 -10.25 -2.51
CA CYS A 394 0.17 -10.35 -2.63
C CYS A 394 0.77 -11.03 -1.38
N THR A 395 2.09 -11.16 -1.34
CA THR A 395 2.78 -11.71 -0.16
C THR A 395 2.54 -10.85 1.09
N GLN A 396 2.48 -9.52 0.99
CA GLN A 396 2.11 -8.66 2.14
C GLN A 396 0.63 -8.83 2.55
N GLY A 397 -0.27 -9.15 1.61
CA GLY A 397 -1.64 -9.54 1.96
C GLY A 397 -1.66 -10.88 2.71
N GLY A 398 -0.82 -11.83 2.31
CA GLY A 398 -0.55 -13.06 3.06
C GLY A 398 0.02 -12.80 4.45
N GLU A 399 0.95 -11.85 4.58
CA GLU A 399 1.53 -11.39 5.84
C GLU A 399 0.44 -10.84 6.77
N CYS A 400 -0.45 -9.96 6.29
CA CYS A 400 -1.59 -9.48 7.07
C CYS A 400 -2.50 -10.63 7.53
N LEU A 401 -2.81 -11.59 6.64
CA LEU A 401 -3.70 -12.69 6.97
C LEU A 401 -3.07 -13.65 8.01
N ALA A 402 -1.78 -13.95 7.86
CA ALA A 402 -1.01 -14.71 8.85
C ALA A 402 -1.00 -13.99 10.21
N GLY A 403 -0.74 -12.67 10.20
CA GLY A 403 -0.69 -11.86 11.40
C GLY A 403 -2.05 -11.78 12.11
N LEU A 404 -3.14 -11.63 11.35
CA LEU A 404 -4.49 -11.68 11.88
C LEU A 404 -4.75 -13.02 12.59
N LYS A 405 -4.47 -14.14 11.92
CA LYS A 405 -4.68 -15.47 12.49
C LYS A 405 -3.87 -15.69 13.76
N ARG A 406 -2.61 -15.24 13.80
CA ARG A 406 -1.79 -15.28 15.01
C ARG A 406 -2.38 -14.41 16.13
N ALA A 407 -2.82 -13.19 15.82
CA ALA A 407 -3.42 -12.29 16.79
C ALA A 407 -4.74 -12.83 17.37
N VAL A 408 -5.57 -13.50 16.56
CA VAL A 408 -6.78 -14.20 17.03
C VAL A 408 -6.40 -15.33 17.99
N ASN A 409 -5.45 -16.19 17.62
CA ASN A 409 -5.00 -17.30 18.46
C ASN A 409 -4.41 -16.83 19.80
N GLN A 410 -3.74 -15.67 19.79
CA GLN A 410 -3.14 -15.05 20.97
C GLN A 410 -4.13 -14.13 21.74
N LYS A 411 -5.38 -14.03 21.29
CA LYS A 411 -6.42 -13.15 21.88
C LYS A 411 -6.01 -11.68 21.98
N LEU A 412 -5.25 -11.22 20.99
CA LEU A 412 -4.80 -9.84 20.90
C LEU A 412 -5.87 -8.92 20.30
N VAL A 413 -6.79 -9.45 19.50
CA VAL A 413 -7.83 -8.68 18.81
C VAL A 413 -9.23 -9.11 19.25
N ASN A 414 -10.21 -8.21 19.12
CA ASN A 414 -11.61 -8.53 19.36
C ASN A 414 -12.19 -9.27 18.15
N THR A 415 -12.65 -10.51 18.35
CA THR A 415 -13.19 -11.38 17.30
C THR A 415 -14.65 -11.12 16.97
N ASP A 416 -15.38 -10.32 17.78
CA ASP A 416 -16.77 -9.95 17.50
C ASP A 416 -16.89 -8.88 16.40
N GLY A 417 -15.76 -8.25 16.04
CA GLY A 417 -15.64 -7.24 15.00
C GLY A 417 -15.26 -7.80 13.63
N ILE A 418 -14.73 -6.93 12.78
CA ILE A 418 -14.21 -7.30 11.46
C ILE A 418 -12.78 -6.78 11.27
N ALA A 419 -11.93 -7.62 10.68
CA ALA A 419 -10.57 -7.24 10.32
C ALA A 419 -10.45 -6.76 8.87
N ILE A 420 -9.59 -5.78 8.63
CA ILE A 420 -9.31 -5.20 7.31
C ILE A 420 -7.83 -5.40 7.02
N LEU A 421 -7.53 -6.23 6.04
CA LEU A 421 -6.17 -6.59 5.66
C LEU A 421 -5.70 -5.72 4.50
N ASP A 422 -4.58 -5.02 4.71
CA ASP A 422 -3.99 -4.17 3.67
C ASP A 422 -3.19 -4.99 2.64
N ALA A 423 -3.84 -5.29 1.50
CA ALA A 423 -3.18 -5.91 0.35
C ALA A 423 -2.46 -4.82 -0.47
N THR A 424 -1.27 -4.46 0.00
CA THR A 424 -0.49 -3.30 -0.45
C THR A 424 -0.05 -3.32 -1.93
N ALA A 425 -0.06 -4.48 -2.60
CA ALA A 425 0.37 -4.61 -3.99
C ALA A 425 -0.42 -5.70 -4.72
N HIS A 426 -0.41 -5.68 -6.05
CA HIS A 426 -1.14 -6.68 -6.83
C HIS A 426 -0.42 -8.04 -6.78
N ALA A 427 -1.18 -9.14 -6.65
CA ALA A 427 -0.62 -10.50 -6.62
C ALA A 427 0.33 -10.81 -7.79
N LEU A 428 0.05 -10.27 -8.99
CA LEU A 428 0.90 -10.44 -10.19
C LEU A 428 2.35 -9.97 -9.99
N LYS A 429 2.62 -9.02 -9.11
CA LYS A 429 3.99 -8.59 -8.80
C LYS A 429 4.80 -9.66 -8.07
N PHE A 430 4.14 -10.66 -7.51
CA PHE A 430 4.71 -11.73 -6.69
C PHE A 430 4.50 -13.11 -7.32
N ALA A 431 4.16 -13.18 -8.61
CA ALA A 431 3.93 -14.42 -9.33
C ALA A 431 5.15 -15.37 -9.25
N VAL A 432 6.38 -14.84 -9.18
CA VAL A 432 7.61 -15.62 -9.02
C VAL A 432 7.61 -16.45 -7.73
N PHE A 433 7.06 -15.95 -6.62
CA PHE A 433 6.97 -16.69 -5.37
C PHE A 433 5.88 -17.76 -5.42
N GLN A 434 4.80 -17.52 -6.17
CA GLN A 434 3.79 -18.55 -6.43
C GLN A 434 4.36 -19.67 -7.29
N GLU A 435 5.12 -19.33 -8.33
CA GLU A 435 5.81 -20.30 -9.19
C GLU A 435 6.80 -21.16 -8.38
N LYS A 436 7.64 -20.54 -7.55
CA LYS A 436 8.52 -21.27 -6.62
C LYS A 436 7.76 -22.20 -5.68
N TYR A 437 6.60 -21.75 -5.17
CA TYR A 437 5.75 -22.58 -4.31
C TYR A 437 5.20 -23.80 -5.06
N PHE A 438 4.72 -23.62 -6.29
CA PHE A 438 4.18 -24.72 -7.10
C PHE A 438 5.24 -25.73 -7.54
N ASN A 439 6.46 -25.27 -7.79
CA ASN A 439 7.57 -26.06 -8.30
C ASN A 439 8.46 -26.68 -7.20
N ASP A 440 8.23 -26.36 -5.93
CA ASP A 440 9.10 -26.79 -4.82
C ASP A 440 10.55 -26.31 -5.00
N ASP A 441 10.69 -25.03 -5.37
CA ASP A 441 11.95 -24.40 -5.78
C ASP A 441 12.30 -23.18 -4.90
N PHE A 442 11.87 -23.19 -3.64
CA PHE A 442 12.33 -22.17 -2.68
C PHE A 442 13.75 -22.50 -2.23
N GLU A 443 14.60 -21.47 -2.20
CA GLU A 443 15.93 -21.61 -1.61
C GLU A 443 15.81 -21.79 -0.08
N PRO A 444 16.71 -22.57 0.56
CA PRO A 444 16.62 -22.89 1.98
C PRO A 444 16.57 -21.66 2.90
N GLU A 445 17.15 -20.53 2.48
CA GLU A 445 17.18 -19.29 3.27
C GLU A 445 15.81 -18.62 3.43
N TYR A 446 14.82 -19.01 2.62
CA TYR A 446 13.43 -18.56 2.81
C TYR A 446 12.69 -19.37 3.87
N GLU A 447 13.20 -20.54 4.27
CA GLU A 447 12.56 -21.39 5.29
C GLU A 447 11.11 -21.79 4.94
N ILE A 448 10.81 -21.97 3.65
CA ILE A 448 9.50 -22.37 3.12
C ILE A 448 9.58 -23.80 2.58
N THR A 449 8.68 -24.66 3.07
CA THR A 449 8.35 -25.97 2.51
C THR A 449 6.93 -25.93 1.93
N PRO A 450 6.77 -25.91 0.60
CA PRO A 450 5.45 -25.90 -0.02
C PRO A 450 4.59 -27.09 0.39
N LYS A 451 3.32 -26.83 0.72
CA LYS A 451 2.35 -27.85 1.11
C LYS A 451 1.70 -28.48 -0.12
N ASP A 452 1.65 -29.81 -0.19
CA ASP A 452 1.10 -30.53 -1.34
C ASP A 452 -0.36 -30.16 -1.63
N GLU A 453 -1.17 -29.97 -0.58
CA GLU A 453 -2.57 -29.53 -0.72
C GLU A 453 -2.70 -28.08 -1.24
N LEU A 454 -1.63 -27.28 -1.14
CA LEU A 454 -1.58 -25.91 -1.62
C LEU A 454 -0.94 -25.76 -3.00
N LYS A 455 -0.24 -26.79 -3.48
CA LYS A 455 0.36 -26.81 -4.82
C LYS A 455 -0.71 -26.99 -5.91
N ASN A 456 -0.46 -26.41 -7.08
CA ASN A 456 -1.28 -26.60 -8.26
C ASN A 456 -0.39 -26.49 -9.50
N ASN A 457 -0.60 -27.36 -10.48
CA ASN A 457 0.20 -27.41 -11.71
C ASN A 457 -0.70 -27.73 -12.90
N PRO A 458 -0.41 -27.20 -14.11
CA PRO A 458 -1.12 -27.60 -15.31
C PRO A 458 -1.03 -29.12 -15.53
N ILE A 459 -2.18 -29.78 -15.69
CA ILE A 459 -2.24 -31.21 -16.01
C ILE A 459 -2.37 -31.34 -17.53
N LEU A 460 -1.36 -31.91 -18.17
CA LEU A 460 -1.43 -32.24 -19.59
C LEU A 460 -2.39 -33.43 -19.78
N LEU A 461 -3.51 -33.17 -20.45
CA LEU A 461 -4.48 -34.21 -20.81
C LEU A 461 -3.85 -35.19 -21.80
N ARG A 462 -3.67 -36.45 -21.38
CA ARG A 462 -3.16 -37.52 -22.23
C ARG A 462 -4.31 -38.25 -22.89
N LEU A 463 -4.54 -37.95 -24.17
CA LEU A 463 -5.53 -38.65 -24.98
C LEU A 463 -4.91 -39.91 -25.60
N PRO A 464 -5.67 -40.98 -25.83
CA PRO A 464 -5.19 -42.15 -26.57
C PRO A 464 -4.70 -41.77 -27.96
N ASP A 465 -3.68 -42.47 -28.48
CA ASP A 465 -3.13 -42.23 -29.83
C ASP A 465 -4.17 -42.30 -30.95
N THR A 466 -5.30 -42.97 -30.70
CA THR A 466 -6.44 -43.09 -31.61
C THR A 466 -7.30 -41.83 -31.71
N VAL A 467 -7.09 -40.84 -30.83
CA VAL A 467 -7.83 -39.57 -30.80
C VAL A 467 -7.00 -38.49 -31.51
N PRO A 468 -7.45 -37.95 -32.66
CA PRO A 468 -6.71 -36.91 -33.36
C PRO A 468 -6.65 -35.62 -32.53
N VAL A 469 -5.51 -34.92 -32.55
CA VAL A 469 -5.28 -33.70 -31.76
C VAL A 469 -5.11 -32.50 -32.70
N PRO A 470 -5.80 -31.38 -32.46
CA PRO A 470 -5.65 -30.18 -33.28
C PRO A 470 -4.27 -29.56 -33.07
N SER A 471 -3.69 -28.98 -34.13
CA SER A 471 -2.43 -28.25 -34.07
C SER A 471 -2.55 -26.87 -34.70
N GLN A 472 -1.72 -25.93 -34.25
CA GLN A 472 -1.71 -24.57 -34.79
C GLN A 472 -1.54 -24.59 -36.32
N GLY A 473 -2.47 -23.97 -37.05
CA GLY A 473 -2.44 -23.90 -38.52
C GLY A 473 -2.99 -25.12 -39.28
N LYS A 474 -3.40 -26.21 -38.60
CA LYS A 474 -4.07 -27.37 -39.24
C LYS A 474 -5.40 -27.67 -38.56
N LYS A 475 -6.50 -27.53 -39.31
CA LYS A 475 -7.84 -27.90 -38.85
C LYS A 475 -8.07 -29.39 -39.05
N LEU A 476 -8.60 -30.05 -38.03
CA LEU A 476 -9.10 -31.43 -38.15
C LEU A 476 -10.41 -31.45 -38.96
N PRO A 477 -10.69 -32.54 -39.71
CA PRO A 477 -12.02 -32.83 -40.22
C PRO A 477 -13.10 -32.76 -39.13
N PRO A 478 -14.36 -32.40 -39.46
CA PRO A 478 -15.42 -32.19 -38.46
C PRO A 478 -15.66 -33.38 -37.52
N ASP A 479 -15.62 -34.61 -38.04
CA ASP A 479 -15.79 -35.86 -37.31
C ASP A 479 -14.60 -36.18 -36.39
N GLU A 480 -13.37 -35.95 -36.87
CA GLU A 480 -12.16 -36.06 -36.06
C GLU A 480 -12.11 -35.04 -34.93
N PHE A 481 -12.51 -33.80 -35.22
CA PHE A 481 -12.62 -32.76 -34.21
C PHE A 481 -13.69 -33.09 -33.16
N GLN A 482 -14.85 -33.62 -33.58
CA GLN A 482 -15.89 -34.07 -32.66
C GLN A 482 -15.38 -35.17 -31.72
N ARG A 483 -14.64 -36.15 -32.24
CA ARG A 483 -14.02 -37.21 -31.42
C ARG A 483 -13.02 -36.66 -30.40
N PHE A 484 -12.22 -35.67 -30.78
CA PHE A 484 -11.31 -34.96 -29.86
C PHE A 484 -12.06 -34.26 -28.74
N VAL A 485 -13.10 -33.51 -29.08
CA VAL A 485 -13.94 -32.77 -28.11
C VAL A 485 -14.60 -33.74 -27.13
N GLU A 486 -15.23 -34.80 -27.64
CA GLU A 486 -15.91 -35.78 -26.79
C GLU A 486 -14.93 -36.48 -25.85
N HIS A 487 -13.81 -37.01 -26.33
CA HIS A 487 -12.84 -37.68 -25.46
C HIS A 487 -12.25 -36.74 -24.43
N SER A 488 -11.94 -35.51 -24.83
CA SER A 488 -11.39 -34.51 -23.92
C SER A 488 -12.39 -34.12 -22.84
N ALA A 489 -13.65 -33.90 -23.22
CA ALA A 489 -14.74 -33.58 -22.28
C ALA A 489 -14.99 -34.73 -21.28
N HIS A 490 -15.03 -35.98 -21.74
CA HIS A 490 -15.22 -37.14 -20.86
C HIS A 490 -14.06 -37.30 -19.88
N GLU A 491 -12.81 -37.14 -20.35
CA GLU A 491 -11.65 -37.28 -19.48
C GLU A 491 -11.59 -36.13 -18.45
N ILE A 492 -11.91 -34.89 -18.85
CA ILE A 492 -12.03 -33.76 -17.92
C ILE A 492 -13.15 -34.00 -16.90
N ALA A 493 -14.33 -34.46 -17.35
CA ALA A 493 -15.43 -34.78 -16.46
C ALA A 493 -15.05 -35.87 -15.45
N ARG A 494 -14.36 -36.93 -15.90
CA ARG A 494 -13.83 -37.98 -15.04
C ARG A 494 -12.81 -37.45 -14.02
N MET A 495 -11.87 -36.61 -14.45
CA MET A 495 -10.85 -36.00 -13.60
C MET A 495 -11.44 -35.09 -12.52
N LEU A 496 -12.50 -34.33 -12.87
CA LEU A 496 -13.14 -33.37 -11.98
C LEU A 496 -14.36 -33.93 -11.24
N GLY A 497 -14.69 -35.22 -11.43
CA GLY A 497 -15.84 -35.85 -10.80
C GLY A 497 -17.19 -35.24 -11.22
N LEU A 498 -17.30 -34.75 -12.46
CA LEU A 498 -18.55 -34.20 -12.98
C LEU A 498 -19.49 -35.33 -13.41
N GLU A 499 -20.73 -35.26 -12.94
CA GLU A 499 -21.81 -36.14 -13.41
C GLU A 499 -22.48 -35.52 -14.64
N THR A 500 -22.94 -36.38 -15.56
CA THR A 500 -23.77 -35.91 -16.68
C THR A 500 -25.08 -35.36 -16.16
N THR A 501 -25.34 -34.09 -16.43
CA THR A 501 -26.67 -33.49 -16.24
C THR A 501 -27.65 -34.17 -17.20
N SER A 502 -28.47 -35.09 -16.67
CA SER A 502 -29.57 -35.75 -17.40
C SER A 502 -30.73 -34.80 -17.66
#